data_AF-A0A954NKJ4-F1
#
_entry.id   AF-A0A954NKJ4-F1
#
_cell.length_a   1.000
_cell.length_b   1.000
_cell.length_c   1.000
_cell.angle_alpha   90.00
_cell.angle_beta   90.00
_cell.angle_gamma   90.00
#
_symmetry.space_group_name_H-M   'P 1'
#
loop_
_entity.id
_entity.type
_entity.pdbx_description
1 polymer ?
#
loop_
_entity_poly.entity_id
_entity_poly.type
_entity_poly.pdbx_seq_one_letter_code
_entity_poly.pdbx_strand_id
1 'polypeptide(L)'
;RITPCLENGKTAFVDFLEDEDIGWGSTEYIVLRPRSPLPLEFGYYLARSDELRLHAITNMTGSSGRQRVPPDCLDQFFIAIPPEPIACVFGDVARFLMSRIKANCDESRTLATLRDALLPKLLSGELRVPDAIQVVTSSI
;
A
#
# COMPACT_ATOMS: atom_id res chain seq x y z
N ARG A 1 13.32 22.20 2.52
CA ARG A 1 12.40 21.81 3.61
C ARG A 1 12.04 20.35 3.39
N ILE A 2 12.26 19.47 4.37
CA ILE A 2 11.88 18.05 4.26
C ILE A 2 10.44 17.94 4.78
N THR A 3 9.53 17.41 3.97
CA THR A 3 8.14 17.15 4.40
C THR A 3 8.07 15.71 4.92
N PRO A 4 7.61 15.48 6.17
CA PRO A 4 7.43 14.15 6.75
C PRO A 4 6.62 13.17 5.88
N CYS A 5 6.93 11.87 5.97
CA CYS A 5 6.26 10.81 5.19
C CYS A 5 4.75 10.75 5.44
N LEU A 6 4.33 10.95 6.70
CA LEU A 6 2.92 10.95 7.09
C LEU A 6 2.14 12.09 6.43
N GLU A 7 2.71 13.29 6.35
CA GLU A 7 2.08 14.43 5.68
C GLU A 7 1.83 14.15 4.18
N ASN A 8 2.69 13.34 3.56
CA ASN A 8 2.54 12.90 2.17
C ASN A 8 1.62 11.68 2.00
N GLY A 9 1.01 11.18 3.07
CA GLY A 9 0.13 10.02 3.05
C GLY A 9 0.83 8.70 2.67
N LYS A 10 2.15 8.62 2.84
CA LYS A 10 2.92 7.40 2.52
C LYS A 10 2.50 6.28 3.46
N THR A 11 1.75 5.33 2.91
CA THR A 11 1.17 4.20 3.63
C THR A 11 1.30 2.95 2.76
N ALA A 12 1.59 1.81 3.37
CA ALA A 12 1.62 0.51 2.69
C ALA A 12 0.70 -0.48 3.40
N PHE A 13 0.08 -1.35 2.61
CA PHE A 13 -0.57 -2.57 3.10
C PHE A 13 0.37 -3.73 2.83
N VAL A 14 0.65 -4.55 3.84
CA VAL A 14 1.58 -5.68 3.73
C VAL A 14 0.75 -6.95 3.59
N ASP A 15 0.77 -7.54 2.39
CA ASP A 15 -0.08 -8.69 2.01
C ASP A 15 0.68 -9.80 1.27
N PHE A 16 2.02 -9.78 1.39
CA PHE A 16 2.93 -10.71 0.72
C PHE A 16 3.75 -11.55 1.70
N LEU A 17 3.57 -11.34 3.01
CA LEU A 17 4.22 -12.12 4.07
C LEU A 17 3.28 -13.21 4.56
N GLU A 18 3.79 -14.42 4.73
CA GLU A 18 3.10 -15.54 5.36
C GLU A 18 3.17 -15.45 6.90
N ASP A 19 2.38 -16.25 7.61
CA ASP A 19 2.25 -16.14 9.08
C ASP A 19 3.56 -16.41 9.83
N GLU A 20 4.45 -17.25 9.28
CA GLU A 20 5.76 -17.57 9.86
C GLU A 20 6.89 -16.64 9.37
N ASP A 21 6.59 -15.74 8.43
CA ASP A 21 7.60 -14.84 7.88
C ASP A 21 7.98 -13.73 8.87
N ILE A 22 9.29 -13.46 8.96
CA ILE A 22 9.83 -12.38 9.77
C ILE A 22 10.08 -11.15 8.90
N GLY A 23 9.23 -10.14 9.04
CA GLY A 23 9.43 -8.82 8.43
C GLY A 23 10.41 -7.96 9.23
N TRP A 24 11.42 -7.39 8.56
CA TRP A 24 12.33 -6.40 9.14
C TRP A 24 12.04 -5.02 8.55
N GLY A 25 11.99 -4.02 9.42
CA GLY A 25 11.65 -2.65 9.03
C GLY A 25 12.42 -1.61 9.85
N SER A 26 12.32 -0.35 9.39
CA SER A 26 12.84 0.79 10.14
C SER A 26 12.04 1.02 11.42
N THR A 27 12.67 1.57 12.45
CA THR A 27 11.99 2.10 13.64
C THR A 27 11.10 3.30 13.32
N GLU A 28 11.19 3.86 12.11
CA GLU A 28 10.37 4.97 11.62
C GLU A 28 9.00 4.50 11.10
N TYR A 29 8.73 3.19 11.08
CA TYR A 29 7.41 2.65 10.71
C TYR A 29 6.48 2.57 11.91
N ILE A 30 5.24 2.98 11.69
CA ILE A 30 4.12 2.72 12.60
C ILE A 30 3.35 1.54 12.02
N VAL A 31 3.39 0.41 12.73
CA VAL A 31 2.71 -0.82 12.30
C VAL A 31 1.34 -0.88 12.96
N LEU A 32 0.28 -0.78 12.16
CA LEU A 32 -1.09 -0.97 12.63
C LEU A 32 -1.55 -2.40 12.33
N ARG A 33 -1.93 -3.13 13.38
CA ARG A 33 -2.52 -4.46 13.27
C ARG A 33 -3.93 -4.44 13.87
N PRO A 34 -4.99 -4.47 13.04
CA PRO A 34 -6.35 -4.59 13.53
C PRO A 34 -6.54 -5.84 14.40
N ARG A 35 -7.43 -5.75 15.38
CA ARG A 35 -7.87 -6.86 16.22
C ARG A 35 -9.33 -7.18 15.91
N SER A 36 -9.75 -8.42 16.18
CA SER A 36 -11.15 -8.81 16.07
C SER A 36 -12.08 -7.81 16.79
N PRO A 37 -13.21 -7.40 16.18
CA PRO A 37 -13.80 -7.93 14.95
C PRO A 37 -13.32 -7.23 13.65
N LEU A 38 -12.38 -6.29 13.73
CA LEU A 38 -11.97 -5.49 12.58
C LEU A 38 -11.12 -6.30 11.59
N PRO A 39 -11.42 -6.27 10.28
CA PRO A 39 -10.62 -6.94 9.27
C PRO A 39 -9.29 -6.19 9.03
N LEU A 40 -8.30 -6.86 8.45
CA LEU A 40 -6.96 -6.30 8.22
C LEU A 40 -6.99 -5.03 7.36
N GLU A 41 -7.85 -5.01 6.35
CA GLU A 41 -8.04 -3.91 5.41
C GLU A 41 -8.47 -2.62 6.13
N PHE A 42 -9.18 -2.74 7.26
CA PHE A 42 -9.56 -1.59 8.09
C PHE A 42 -8.35 -0.78 8.54
N GLY A 43 -7.25 -1.44 8.92
CA GLY A 43 -6.02 -0.76 9.35
C GLY A 43 -5.42 0.13 8.25
N TYR A 44 -5.47 -0.33 6.99
CA TYR A 44 -5.01 0.44 5.84
C TYR A 44 -5.88 1.68 5.59
N TYR A 45 -7.20 1.52 5.60
CA TYR A 45 -8.12 2.64 5.40
C TYR A 45 -8.07 3.63 6.56
N LEU A 46 -7.96 3.15 7.80
CA LEU A 46 -7.77 3.99 8.97
C LEU A 46 -6.49 4.82 8.87
N ALA A 47 -5.36 4.21 8.49
CA ALA A 47 -4.09 4.93 8.28
C ALA A 47 -4.16 6.04 7.22
N ARG A 48 -5.09 5.91 6.27
CA ARG A 48 -5.30 6.89 5.18
C ARG A 48 -6.39 7.92 5.47
N SER A 49 -7.22 7.68 6.49
CA SER A 49 -8.28 8.60 6.91
C SER A 49 -7.72 9.99 7.20
N ASP A 50 -8.50 11.02 6.89
CA ASP A 50 -8.10 12.40 7.18
C ASP A 50 -8.04 12.59 8.70
N GLU A 51 -8.95 11.98 9.45
CA GLU A 51 -9.06 12.06 10.90
C GLU A 51 -7.79 11.56 11.59
N LEU A 52 -7.36 10.32 11.30
CA LEU A 52 -6.16 9.77 11.94
C LEU A 52 -4.91 10.54 11.49
N ARG A 53 -4.81 10.89 10.20
CA ARG A 53 -3.65 11.61 9.67
C ARG A 53 -3.54 13.00 10.28
N LEU A 54 -4.62 13.75 10.39
CA LEU A 54 -4.62 15.06 11.04
C LEU A 54 -4.26 14.94 12.52
N HIS A 55 -4.85 13.97 13.23
CA HIS A 55 -4.51 13.70 14.63
C HIS A 55 -3.01 13.44 14.80
N ALA A 56 -2.44 12.55 13.99
CA ALA A 56 -1.01 12.24 14.05
C ALA A 56 -0.11 13.42 13.63
N ILE A 57 -0.51 14.23 12.63
CA ILE A 57 0.23 15.45 12.22
C ILE A 57 0.25 16.47 13.37
N THR A 58 -0.87 16.71 14.04
CA THR A 58 -0.96 17.69 15.14
C THR A 58 -0.15 17.28 16.37
N ASN A 59 0.08 15.97 16.55
CA ASN A 59 0.88 15.41 17.63
C ASN A 59 2.35 15.18 17.26
N MET A 60 2.79 15.62 16.08
CA MET A 60 4.19 15.49 15.69
C MET A 60 5.13 16.29 16.61
N THR A 61 6.21 15.65 17.03
CA THR A 61 7.26 16.26 17.86
C THR A 61 8.59 16.29 17.10
N GLY A 62 9.49 17.20 17.47
CA GLY A 62 10.81 17.36 16.85
C GLY A 62 10.98 18.68 16.08
N SER A 63 12.17 18.88 15.52
CA SER A 63 12.52 20.09 14.77
C SER A 63 12.17 19.99 13.29
N SER A 64 12.03 21.13 12.62
CA SER A 64 11.61 21.24 11.21
C SER A 64 12.35 20.26 10.29
N GLY A 65 11.61 19.30 9.71
CA GLY A 65 12.10 18.26 8.81
C GLY A 65 12.49 16.92 9.44
N ARG A 66 12.51 16.81 10.78
CA ARG A 66 12.71 15.57 11.53
C ARG A 66 11.59 15.33 12.54
N GLN A 67 10.39 15.75 12.15
CA GLN A 67 9.19 15.56 12.95
C GLN A 67 8.74 14.10 12.93
N ARG A 68 8.40 13.58 14.09
CA ARG A 68 7.94 12.20 14.29
C ARG A 68 6.64 12.18 15.07
N VAL A 69 5.84 11.17 14.76
CA VAL A 69 4.64 10.86 15.52
C VAL A 69 5.06 9.95 16.68
N PRO A 70 4.89 10.38 17.94
CA PRO A 70 5.08 9.49 19.08
C PRO A 70 3.99 8.41 19.07
N PRO A 71 4.31 7.11 19.25
CA PRO A 71 3.30 6.05 19.25
C PRO A 71 2.14 6.31 20.22
N ASP A 72 2.44 6.86 21.40
CA ASP A 72 1.50 7.16 22.48
C ASP A 72 0.37 8.13 22.07
N CYS A 73 0.54 8.93 20.99
CA CYS A 73 -0.55 9.77 20.53
C CYS A 73 -1.70 8.97 19.91
N LEU A 74 -1.41 7.76 19.41
CA LEU A 74 -2.41 6.86 18.81
C LEU A 74 -3.28 6.22 19.89
N ASP A 75 -2.77 6.06 21.11
CA ASP A 75 -3.55 5.54 22.25
C ASP A 75 -4.68 6.50 22.65
N GLN A 76 -4.57 7.78 22.29
CA GLN A 76 -5.58 8.81 22.53
C GLN A 76 -6.55 8.97 21.37
N PHE A 77 -6.36 8.22 20.27
CA PHE A 77 -7.24 8.24 19.12
C PHE A 77 -8.31 7.15 19.24
N PHE A 78 -9.52 7.55 19.63
CA PHE A 78 -10.63 6.62 19.77
C PHE A 78 -11.25 6.29 18.41
N ILE A 79 -11.52 5.00 18.20
CA ILE A 79 -12.26 4.49 17.04
C ILE A 79 -13.55 3.82 17.49
N ALA A 80 -14.60 3.94 16.67
CA ALA A 80 -15.80 3.14 16.85
C ALA A 80 -15.53 1.70 16.40
N ILE A 81 -15.82 0.74 17.27
CA ILE A 81 -15.75 -0.69 16.92
C ILE A 81 -17.16 -1.14 16.51
N PRO A 82 -17.39 -1.47 15.24
CA PRO A 82 -18.69 -1.93 14.79
C PRO A 82 -18.96 -3.37 15.29
N PRO A 83 -20.24 -3.78 15.34
CA PRO A 83 -20.61 -5.18 15.52
C PRO A 83 -19.98 -6.07 14.44
N GLU A 84 -19.65 -7.31 14.82
CA GLU A 84 -18.98 -8.30 13.96
C GLU A 84 -19.61 -8.50 12.57
N PRO A 85 -20.96 -8.58 12.42
CA PRO A 85 -21.56 -8.72 11.09
C PRO A 85 -21.24 -7.54 10.15
N ILE A 86 -21.19 -6.31 10.69
CA ILE A 86 -20.86 -5.11 9.92
C ILE A 86 -19.38 -5.11 9.55
N ALA A 87 -18.51 -5.47 10.51
CA ALA A 87 -17.08 -5.58 10.28
C ALA A 87 -16.75 -6.61 9.18
N CYS A 88 -17.46 -7.75 9.16
CA CYS A 88 -17.33 -8.77 8.13
C CYS A 88 -17.72 -8.24 6.74
N VAL A 89 -18.91 -7.63 6.62
CA VAL A 89 -19.37 -7.06 5.34
C VAL A 89 -18.42 -6.00 4.81
N PHE A 90 -17.91 -5.13 5.70
CA PHE A 90 -16.88 -4.16 5.32
C PHE A 90 -15.61 -4.88 4.81
N GLY A 91 -15.14 -5.89 5.55
CA GLY A 91 -13.96 -6.67 5.19
C GLY A 91 -14.08 -7.33 3.82
N ASP A 92 -15.23 -7.92 3.50
CA ASP A 92 -15.43 -8.59 2.21
C ASP A 92 -15.38 -7.61 1.03
N VAL A 93 -16.02 -6.44 1.17
CA VAL A 93 -15.99 -5.39 0.14
C VAL A 93 -14.57 -4.81 0.02
N ALA A 94 -13.94 -4.48 1.13
CA ALA A 94 -12.61 -3.90 1.19
C ALA A 94 -11.56 -4.83 0.55
N ARG A 95 -11.55 -6.11 0.96
CA ARG A 95 -10.65 -7.13 0.42
C ARG A 95 -10.83 -7.33 -1.07
N PHE A 96 -12.08 -7.40 -1.53
CA PHE A 96 -12.38 -7.52 -2.95
C PHE A 96 -11.80 -6.34 -3.74
N LEU A 97 -12.05 -5.10 -3.30
CA LEU A 97 -11.53 -3.92 -3.99
C LEU A 97 -10.00 -3.86 -3.96
N MET A 98 -9.38 -4.14 -2.81
CA MET A 98 -7.92 -4.13 -2.68
C MET A 98 -7.24 -5.18 -3.56
N SER A 99 -7.80 -6.39 -3.66
CA SER A 99 -7.27 -7.43 -4.56
C SER A 99 -7.35 -7.03 -6.03
N ARG A 100 -8.44 -6.36 -6.45
CA ARG A 100 -8.56 -5.79 -7.81
C ARG A 100 -7.53 -4.69 -8.07
N ILE A 101 -7.30 -3.81 -7.10
CA ILE A 101 -6.27 -2.77 -7.20
C ILE A 101 -4.89 -3.41 -7.37
N LYS A 102 -4.56 -4.41 -6.54
CA LYS A 102 -3.28 -5.14 -6.63
C LYS A 102 -3.09 -5.78 -7.99
N ALA A 103 -4.06 -6.55 -8.48
CA ALA A 103 -4.01 -7.20 -9.79
C ALA A 103 -3.76 -6.19 -10.92
N ASN A 104 -4.49 -5.07 -10.93
CA ASN A 104 -4.31 -4.01 -11.93
C ASN A 104 -2.93 -3.34 -11.83
N CYS A 105 -2.41 -3.14 -10.61
CA CYS A 105 -1.07 -2.61 -10.41
C CYS A 105 0.00 -3.57 -10.93
N ASP A 106 -0.15 -4.88 -10.70
CA ASP A 106 0.81 -5.89 -11.14
C ASP A 106 0.80 -6.06 -12.67
N GLU A 107 -0.40 -6.03 -13.28
CA GLU A 107 -0.56 -5.98 -14.74
C GLU A 107 0.10 -4.73 -15.32
N SER A 108 -0.17 -3.55 -14.75
CA SER A 108 0.43 -2.30 -15.21
C SER A 108 1.95 -2.29 -15.10
N ARG A 109 2.53 -2.89 -14.05
CA ARG A 109 3.98 -3.05 -13.91
C ARG A 109 4.54 -3.98 -14.99
N THR A 110 3.89 -5.11 -15.22
CA THR A 110 4.29 -6.10 -16.22
C THR A 110 4.28 -5.48 -17.62
N LEU A 111 3.22 -4.75 -17.97
CA LEU A 111 3.11 -4.03 -19.24
C LEU A 111 4.20 -2.96 -19.39
N ALA A 112 4.52 -2.22 -18.32
CA ALA A 112 5.60 -1.24 -18.35
C ALA A 112 6.97 -1.90 -18.56
N THR A 113 7.26 -3.00 -17.88
CA THR A 113 8.51 -3.77 -18.08
C THR A 113 8.61 -4.33 -19.49
N LEU A 114 7.52 -4.90 -20.02
CA LEU A 114 7.48 -5.39 -21.40
C LEU A 114 7.71 -4.26 -22.41
N ARG A 115 7.04 -3.11 -22.21
CA ARG A 115 7.28 -1.91 -23.03
C ARG A 115 8.76 -1.55 -23.01
N ASP A 116 9.35 -1.38 -21.83
CA ASP A 116 10.73 -0.91 -21.68
C ASP A 116 11.76 -1.89 -22.27
N ALA A 117 11.45 -3.20 -22.25
CA ALA A 117 12.28 -4.23 -22.87
C ALA A 117 12.16 -4.29 -24.41
N LEU A 118 10.97 -4.04 -24.96
CA LEU A 118 10.68 -4.18 -26.39
C LEU A 118 10.96 -2.90 -27.19
N LEU A 119 10.68 -1.73 -26.61
CA LEU A 119 10.77 -0.45 -27.32
C LEU A 119 12.15 -0.17 -27.93
N PRO A 120 13.28 -0.40 -27.22
CA PRO A 120 14.61 -0.21 -27.79
C PRO A 120 14.87 -1.10 -29.02
N LYS A 121 14.45 -2.38 -28.96
CA LYS A 121 14.66 -3.38 -30.04
C LYS A 121 13.80 -3.10 -31.27
N LEU A 122 12.59 -2.59 -31.05
CA LEU A 122 11.70 -2.16 -32.13
C LEU A 122 12.25 -0.91 -32.83
N LEU A 123 12.82 0.04 -32.08
CA LEU A 123 13.42 1.26 -32.62
C LEU A 123 14.75 1.01 -33.35
N SER A 124 15.58 0.07 -32.89
CA SER A 124 16.81 -0.31 -33.57
C SER A 124 16.59 -1.18 -34.81
N GLY A 125 15.37 -1.73 -34.98
CA GLY A 125 15.03 -2.63 -36.07
C GLY A 125 15.50 -4.08 -35.86
N GLU A 126 16.07 -4.40 -34.70
CA GLU A 126 16.45 -5.77 -34.29
C GLU A 126 15.25 -6.69 -34.12
N LEU A 127 14.10 -6.11 -33.76
CA LEU A 127 12.84 -6.82 -33.63
C LEU A 127 11.80 -6.19 -34.55
N ARG A 128 11.14 -6.98 -35.40
CA ARG A 128 9.99 -6.49 -36.16
C ARG A 128 8.69 -6.75 -35.39
N VAL A 129 7.68 -5.94 -35.67
CA VAL A 129 6.36 -6.03 -35.00
C VAL A 129 5.73 -7.45 -35.10
N PRO A 130 5.76 -8.15 -36.26
CA PRO A 130 5.20 -9.50 -36.34
C PRO A 130 5.89 -10.50 -35.40
N ASP A 131 7.22 -10.41 -35.28
CA ASP A 131 8.03 -11.29 -34.43
C ASP A 131 7.79 -10.97 -32.94
N ALA A 132 7.62 -9.69 -32.60
CA ALA A 132 7.28 -9.26 -31.24
C ALA A 132 5.93 -9.82 -30.76
N ILE A 133 4.92 -9.88 -31.65
CA ILE A 133 3.60 -10.45 -31.32
C ILE A 133 3.72 -11.93 -30.98
N GLN A 134 4.53 -12.70 -31.72
CA GLN A 134 4.76 -14.11 -31.41
C GLN A 134 5.42 -14.31 -30.05
N VAL A 135 6.45 -13.52 -29.72
CA VAL A 135 7.17 -13.62 -28.44
C VAL A 135 6.26 -13.31 -27.24
N VAL A 136 5.38 -12.32 -27.37
CA VAL A 136 4.43 -11.97 -26.31
C VAL A 136 3.38 -13.06 -26.15
N THR A 137 2.85 -13.58 -27.25
CA THR A 137 1.78 -14.61 -27.21
C THR A 137 2.28 -15.97 -26.73
N SER A 138 3.58 -16.27 -26.88
CA SER A 138 4.19 -17.51 -26.36
C SER A 138 4.60 -17.45 -24.89
N SER A 139 4.57 -16.27 -24.27
CA SER A 139 5.00 -16.04 -22.88
C SER A 139 3.83 -15.89 -21.89
N ILE A 140 2.61 -16.02 -22.39
CA ILE A 140 1.33 -16.03 -21.65
C ILE A 140 0.76 -17.43 -21.75
#